data_AF-A0A504KWU5-F1
#
_entry.id   AF-A0A504KWU5-F1
#
_cell.length_a   1.000
_cell.length_b   1.000
_cell.length_c   1.000
_cell.angle_alpha   90.00
_cell.angle_beta   90.00
_cell.angle_gamma   90.00
#
_symmetry.space_group_name_H-M   'P 1'
#
loop_
_entity.id
_entity.type
_entity.pdbx_description
1 polymer ?
#
loop_
_entity_poly.entity_id
_entity_poly.type
_entity_poly.pdbx_seq_one_letter_code
_entity_poly.pdbx_strand_id
1 'polypeptide(L)'
;LGLAWDDKALADLCAAIDDQVRAGRPAPFAAAAITAHIVAMRPDAELFAWWLADLVLAQSLRWPRPLPLLMTQAFGLPFRAAGGGKRIRPGEKSFERAVCVALGQAAAEACRLAAELSRRAEKLLAVAPKLRARGACDVIFLLLNEDAVAGSLTTKNLSRFAVRRLFERLQQLEAVRELSGRTSFRLFGL
;
A
#
# COMPACT_ATOMS: atom_id res chain seq x y z
N LEU A 1 4.54 -1.29 16.14
CA LEU A 1 5.64 -0.29 16.14
C LEU A 1 6.31 -0.13 17.51
N GLY A 2 5.67 -0.46 18.64
CA GLY A 2 6.34 -0.41 19.96
C GLY A 2 6.74 1.00 20.42
N LEU A 3 6.29 2.02 19.71
CA LEU A 3 6.57 3.42 20.01
C LEU A 3 5.59 3.88 21.08
N ALA A 4 6.05 4.03 22.34
CA ALA A 4 5.28 4.72 23.36
C ALA A 4 5.31 6.22 23.08
N TRP A 5 4.16 6.86 22.93
CA TRP A 5 4.00 8.32 22.78
C TRP A 5 3.21 8.83 23.97
N ASP A 6 3.61 9.96 24.53
CA ASP A 6 2.76 10.67 25.49
C ASP A 6 1.64 11.43 24.75
N ASP A 7 0.53 11.67 25.43
CA ASP A 7 -0.67 12.28 24.84
C ASP A 7 -0.40 13.68 24.30
N LYS A 8 0.52 14.42 24.93
CA LYS A 8 0.89 15.78 24.51
C LYS A 8 1.67 15.75 23.20
N ALA A 9 2.67 14.89 23.07
CA ALA A 9 3.47 14.71 21.87
C ALA A 9 2.61 14.24 20.69
N LEU A 10 1.57 13.43 20.95
CA LEU A 10 0.61 13.05 19.93
C LEU A 10 -0.28 14.24 19.52
N ALA A 11 -0.75 15.04 20.46
CA ALA A 11 -1.54 16.25 20.17
C ALA A 11 -0.73 17.28 19.37
N ASP A 12 0.52 17.53 19.77
CA ASP A 12 1.46 18.41 19.09
C ASP A 12 1.74 17.91 17.66
N LEU A 13 1.86 16.59 17.46
CA LEU A 13 2.03 16.00 16.15
C LEU A 13 0.81 16.18 15.24
N CYS A 14 -0.41 16.01 15.77
CA CYS A 14 -1.64 16.30 15.04
C CYS A 14 -1.69 17.77 14.61
N ALA A 15 -1.34 18.70 15.50
CA ALA A 15 -1.27 20.12 15.17
C ALA A 15 -0.23 20.41 14.07
N ALA A 16 0.95 19.78 14.15
CA ALA A 16 1.99 19.92 13.13
C ALA A 16 1.54 19.40 11.75
N ILE A 17 0.82 18.27 11.70
CA ILE A 17 0.21 17.74 10.47
C ILE A 17 -0.78 18.76 9.88
N ASP A 18 -1.69 19.25 10.71
CA ASP A 18 -2.70 20.22 10.28
C ASP A 18 -2.06 21.52 9.76
N ASP A 19 -0.98 21.99 10.39
CA ASP A 19 -0.24 23.17 9.96
C ASP A 19 0.43 22.95 8.60
N GLN A 20 1.00 21.77 8.34
CA GLN A 20 1.55 21.46 7.01
C GLN A 20 0.48 21.51 5.92
N VAL A 21 -0.71 20.98 6.20
CA VAL A 21 -1.83 20.97 5.26
C VAL A 21 -2.40 22.37 5.04
N ARG A 22 -2.57 23.16 6.12
CA ARG A 22 -3.07 24.54 6.05
C ARG A 22 -2.11 25.51 5.37
N ALA A 23 -0.80 25.30 5.51
CA ALA A 23 0.22 26.16 4.92
C ALA A 23 0.20 26.19 3.38
N GLY A 24 -0.53 25.26 2.73
CA GLY A 24 -0.62 25.22 1.26
C GLY A 24 0.70 24.89 0.57
N ARG A 25 1.67 24.36 1.33
CA ARG A 25 2.95 23.90 0.81
C ARG A 25 2.70 22.77 -0.20
N PRO A 26 3.44 22.70 -1.33
CA PRO A 26 3.28 21.60 -2.27
C PRO A 26 3.46 20.25 -1.56
N ALA A 27 2.58 19.30 -1.86
CA ALA A 27 2.42 18.07 -1.10
C ALA A 27 3.72 17.27 -0.82
N PRO A 28 4.66 17.08 -1.79
CA PRO A 28 5.93 16.40 -1.48
C PRO A 28 6.79 17.14 -0.45
N PHE A 29 6.76 18.48 -0.43
CA PHE A 29 7.51 19.26 0.56
C PHE A 29 6.83 19.25 1.94
N ALA A 30 5.51 19.18 1.99
CA ALA A 30 4.76 19.02 3.24
C ALA A 30 5.06 17.65 3.86
N ALA A 31 5.07 16.60 3.02
CA ALA A 31 5.48 15.26 3.41
C ALA A 31 6.95 15.22 3.90
N ALA A 32 7.88 15.89 3.20
CA ALA A 32 9.27 15.97 3.63
C ALA A 32 9.42 16.70 4.98
N ALA A 33 8.69 17.81 5.17
CA ALA A 33 8.73 18.59 6.41
C ALA A 33 8.22 17.79 7.61
N ILE A 34 7.08 17.10 7.49
CA ILE A 34 6.56 16.29 8.59
C ILE A 34 7.50 15.13 8.93
N THR A 35 8.11 14.49 7.91
CA THR A 35 9.08 13.42 8.16
C THR A 35 10.32 13.94 8.89
N ALA A 36 10.86 15.08 8.46
CA ALA A 36 12.00 15.71 9.12
C ALA A 36 11.67 16.14 10.56
N HIS A 37 10.48 16.71 10.78
CA HIS A 37 10.01 17.12 12.10
C HIS A 37 9.90 15.93 13.06
N ILE A 38 9.25 14.83 12.66
CA ILE A 38 9.10 13.64 13.50
C ILE A 38 10.45 13.02 13.82
N VAL A 39 11.34 12.88 12.82
CA VAL A 39 12.66 12.27 13.02
C VAL A 39 13.58 13.15 13.87
N ALA A 40 13.43 14.47 13.81
CA ALA A 40 14.15 15.38 14.70
C ALA A 40 13.67 15.26 16.16
N MET A 41 12.37 15.08 16.39
CA MET A 41 11.83 14.85 17.74
C MET A 41 12.17 13.46 18.26
N ARG A 42 12.04 12.44 17.41
CA ARG A 42 12.17 11.01 17.73
C ARG A 42 12.87 10.25 16.58
N PRO A 43 14.22 10.13 16.64
CA PRO A 43 14.99 9.46 15.59
C PRO A 43 14.62 7.97 15.38
N ASP A 44 14.11 7.30 16.42
CA ASP A 44 13.65 5.91 16.39
C ASP A 44 12.28 5.72 15.71
N ALA A 45 11.55 6.82 15.45
CA ALA A 45 10.22 6.81 14.84
C ALA A 45 10.24 7.02 13.32
N GLU A 46 11.37 6.83 12.63
CA GLU A 46 11.50 7.10 11.18
C GLU A 46 10.46 6.34 10.33
N LEU A 47 10.18 5.08 10.65
CA LEU A 47 9.16 4.30 9.93
C LEU A 47 7.76 4.90 10.05
N PHE A 48 7.43 5.38 11.26
CA PHE A 48 6.18 6.05 11.54
C PHE A 48 6.09 7.41 10.83
N ALA A 49 7.23 8.11 10.74
CA ALA A 49 7.35 9.37 10.01
C ALA A 49 7.02 9.21 8.52
N TRP A 50 7.40 8.09 7.90
CA TRP A 50 7.05 7.78 6.51
C TRP A 50 5.56 7.45 6.34
N TRP A 51 4.95 6.73 7.28
CA TRP A 51 3.49 6.51 7.27
C TRP A 51 2.71 7.82 7.35
N LEU A 52 3.13 8.75 8.22
CA LEU A 52 2.48 10.05 8.34
C LEU A 52 2.78 10.97 7.15
N ALA A 53 3.92 10.79 6.47
CA ALA A 53 4.20 11.47 5.22
C ALA A 53 3.15 11.14 4.14
N ASP A 54 2.79 9.86 4.01
CA ASP A 54 1.74 9.41 3.08
C ASP A 54 0.35 9.91 3.48
N LEU A 55 0.08 10.06 4.79
CA LEU A 55 -1.15 10.69 5.28
C LEU A 55 -1.22 12.19 4.91
N VAL A 56 -0.16 12.94 5.17
CA VAL A 56 -0.06 14.38 4.84
C VAL A 56 -0.13 14.59 3.32
N LEU A 57 0.50 13.70 2.54
CA LEU A 57 0.40 13.69 1.09
C LEU A 57 -1.07 13.54 0.65
N ALA A 58 -1.78 12.56 1.20
CA ALA A 58 -3.19 12.31 0.88
C ALA A 58 -4.08 13.49 1.27
N GLN A 59 -3.88 14.09 2.45
CA GLN A 59 -4.64 15.26 2.88
C GLN A 59 -4.37 16.48 1.99
N SER A 60 -3.10 16.74 1.65
CA SER A 60 -2.70 17.84 0.77
C SER A 60 -3.29 17.71 -0.64
N LEU A 61 -3.38 16.47 -1.15
CA LEU A 61 -3.95 16.16 -2.46
C LEU A 61 -5.45 15.86 -2.43
N ARG A 62 -6.08 15.94 -1.24
CA ARG A 62 -7.51 15.65 -1.00
C ARG A 62 -7.93 14.25 -1.42
N TRP A 63 -7.04 13.28 -1.26
CA TRP A 63 -7.35 11.88 -1.51
C TRP A 63 -8.20 11.30 -0.38
N PRO A 64 -9.19 10.45 -0.70
CA PRO A 64 -10.09 9.87 0.30
C PRO A 64 -9.38 8.87 1.23
N ARG A 65 -8.25 8.31 0.80
CA ARG A 65 -7.43 7.36 1.57
C ARG A 65 -5.95 7.59 1.29
N PRO A 66 -5.07 7.39 2.28
CA PRO A 66 -3.63 7.40 2.06
C PRO A 66 -3.20 6.17 1.25
N LEU A 67 -2.25 6.40 0.33
CA LEU A 67 -1.57 5.34 -0.43
C LEU A 67 -0.11 5.31 0.03
N PRO A 68 0.48 4.12 0.29
CA PRO A 68 1.84 3.99 0.82
C PRO A 68 2.90 4.25 -0.28
N LEU A 69 3.00 5.49 -0.77
CA LEU A 69 3.89 5.87 -1.85
C LEU A 69 5.31 6.13 -1.33
N LEU A 70 5.44 6.95 -0.30
CA LEU A 70 6.74 7.31 0.27
C LEU A 70 7.25 6.21 1.19
N MET A 71 6.37 5.56 1.95
CA MET A 71 6.73 4.43 2.81
C MET A 71 7.39 3.29 2.03
N THR A 72 6.90 2.96 0.84
CA THR A 72 7.50 1.92 -0.01
C THR A 72 8.86 2.31 -0.57
N GLN A 73 9.20 3.60 -0.56
CA GLN A 73 10.47 4.15 -1.04
C GLN A 73 11.43 4.58 0.08
N ALA A 74 11.03 4.50 1.35
CA ALA A 74 11.75 5.05 2.51
C ALA A 74 13.24 4.67 2.56
N PHE A 75 13.60 3.48 2.07
CA PHE A 75 14.96 2.95 2.03
C PHE A 75 15.45 2.68 0.59
N GLY A 76 14.74 3.20 -0.40
CA GLY A 76 15.01 3.04 -1.82
C GLY A 76 16.16 3.90 -2.34
N LEU A 77 16.45 3.73 -3.63
CA LEU A 77 17.50 4.46 -4.34
C LEU A 77 17.36 6.00 -4.30
N PRO A 78 16.16 6.61 -4.29
CA PRO A 78 16.02 8.07 -4.23
C PRO A 78 16.73 8.72 -3.03
N PHE A 79 16.87 7.98 -1.93
CA PHE A 79 17.52 8.43 -0.71
C PHE A 79 19.00 8.04 -0.64
N ARG A 80 19.63 7.62 -1.74
CA ARG A 80 21.08 7.40 -1.80
C ARG A 80 21.77 8.59 -2.46
N ALA A 81 22.83 9.09 -1.84
CA ALA A 81 23.65 10.13 -2.46
C ALA A 81 24.24 9.65 -3.79
N ALA A 82 24.46 10.60 -4.72
CA ALA A 82 25.09 10.31 -6.00
C ALA A 82 26.44 9.58 -5.81
N GLY A 83 26.67 8.52 -6.59
CA GLY A 83 27.88 7.68 -6.48
C GLY A 83 27.80 6.54 -5.46
N GLY A 84 26.61 6.15 -5.00
CA GLY A 84 26.44 5.03 -4.05
C GLY A 84 26.80 5.39 -2.61
N GLY A 85 26.79 6.69 -2.29
CA GLY A 85 27.18 7.22 -0.98
C GLY A 85 26.13 7.03 0.12
N LYS A 86 26.39 7.70 1.26
CA LYS A 86 25.56 7.70 2.47
C LYS A 86 24.08 7.99 2.16
N ARG A 87 23.19 7.32 2.90
CA ARG A 87 21.73 7.57 2.84
C ARG A 87 21.43 9.02 3.23
N ILE A 88 20.66 9.71 2.38
CA ILE A 88 20.11 11.04 2.64
C ILE A 88 19.09 10.90 3.78
N ARG A 89 19.35 11.56 4.90
CA ARG A 89 18.48 11.50 6.08
C ARG A 89 17.42 12.61 6.06
N PRO A 90 16.26 12.39 6.71
CA PRO A 90 15.30 13.45 6.98
C PRO A 90 15.98 14.66 7.63
N GLY A 91 15.70 15.86 7.08
CA GLY A 91 16.30 17.12 7.54
C GLY A 91 17.59 17.54 6.83
N GLU A 92 18.20 16.69 5.99
CA GLU A 92 19.37 17.07 5.19
C GLU A 92 19.00 17.93 3.96
N LYS A 93 19.94 18.74 3.46
CA LYS A 93 19.72 19.71 2.36
C LYS A 93 19.13 19.07 1.09
N SER A 94 19.48 17.83 0.77
CA SER A 94 19.00 17.11 -0.42
C SER A 94 17.73 16.28 -0.17
N PHE A 95 17.19 16.28 1.04
CA PHE A 95 16.08 15.41 1.43
C PHE A 95 14.79 15.75 0.69
N GLU A 96 14.41 17.02 0.61
CA GLU A 96 13.19 17.44 -0.10
C GLU A 96 13.24 17.05 -1.58
N ARG A 97 14.39 17.21 -2.24
CA ARG A 97 14.60 16.76 -3.63
C ARG A 97 14.47 15.23 -3.74
N ALA A 98 15.03 14.48 -2.80
CA ALA A 98 14.92 13.03 -2.78
C ALA A 98 13.46 12.56 -2.63
N VAL A 99 12.67 13.24 -1.78
CA VAL A 99 11.24 12.98 -1.63
C VAL A 99 10.47 13.23 -2.92
N CYS A 100 10.77 14.31 -3.66
CA CYS A 100 10.15 14.56 -4.97
C CYS A 100 10.44 13.44 -5.98
N VAL A 101 11.71 12.98 -6.05
CA VAL A 101 12.09 11.87 -6.94
C VAL A 101 11.41 10.56 -6.52
N ALA A 102 11.42 10.26 -5.22
CA ALA A 102 10.77 9.08 -4.65
C ALA A 102 9.27 9.06 -4.97
N LEU A 103 8.59 10.20 -4.79
CA LEU A 103 7.17 10.31 -5.09
C LEU A 103 6.86 10.09 -6.57
N GLY A 104 7.65 10.68 -7.48
CA GLY A 104 7.47 10.47 -8.92
C GLY A 104 7.63 9.00 -9.32
N GLN A 105 8.64 8.32 -8.78
CA GLN A 105 8.86 6.90 -9.02
C GLN A 105 7.75 6.02 -8.41
N ALA A 106 7.35 6.30 -7.18
CA ALA A 106 6.28 5.58 -6.49
C ALA A 106 4.94 5.74 -7.21
N ALA A 107 4.62 6.94 -7.69
CA ALA A 107 3.41 7.21 -8.45
C ALA A 107 3.40 6.45 -9.78
N ALA A 108 4.51 6.44 -10.53
CA ALA A 108 4.62 5.68 -11.77
C ALA A 108 4.44 4.17 -11.53
N GLU A 109 5.06 3.63 -10.48
CA GLU A 109 4.91 2.22 -10.12
C GLU A 109 3.50 1.88 -9.64
N ALA A 110 2.87 2.75 -8.83
CA ALA A 110 1.49 2.59 -8.40
C ALA A 110 0.52 2.58 -9.59
N CYS A 111 0.70 3.45 -10.58
CA CYS A 111 -0.09 3.43 -11.82
C CYS A 111 0.11 2.14 -12.61
N ARG A 112 1.34 1.63 -12.69
CA ARG A 112 1.65 0.35 -13.37
C ARG A 112 0.96 -0.83 -12.67
N LEU A 113 1.02 -0.88 -11.34
CA LEU A 113 0.34 -1.90 -10.53
C LEU A 113 -1.18 -1.80 -10.66
N ALA A 114 -1.74 -0.60 -10.65
CA ALA A 114 -3.17 -0.39 -10.84
C ALA A 114 -3.65 -0.87 -12.22
N ALA A 115 -2.89 -0.59 -13.28
CA ALA A 115 -3.21 -1.06 -14.63
C ALA A 115 -3.17 -2.59 -14.73
N GLU A 116 -2.20 -3.23 -14.10
CA GLU A 116 -2.13 -4.70 -14.04
C GLU A 116 -3.28 -5.32 -13.25
N LEU A 117 -3.62 -4.74 -12.09
CA LEU A 117 -4.76 -5.19 -11.28
C LEU A 117 -6.09 -4.99 -12.02
N SER A 118 -6.28 -3.87 -12.73
CA SER A 118 -7.48 -3.63 -13.56
C SER A 118 -7.68 -4.72 -14.60
N ARG A 119 -6.63 -5.06 -15.37
CA ARG A 119 -6.69 -6.15 -16.36
C ARG A 119 -7.04 -7.50 -15.74
N ARG A 120 -6.49 -7.80 -14.56
CA ARG A 120 -6.78 -9.05 -13.84
C ARG A 120 -8.21 -9.09 -13.30
N ALA A 121 -8.70 -7.98 -12.78
CA ALA A 121 -10.08 -7.84 -12.34
C ALA A 121 -11.06 -8.01 -13.51
N GLU A 122 -10.78 -7.38 -14.66
CA GLU A 122 -11.56 -7.55 -15.90
C GLU A 122 -11.58 -9.01 -16.36
N LYS A 123 -10.43 -9.70 -16.34
CA LYS A 123 -10.34 -11.13 -16.66
C LYS A 123 -11.16 -11.97 -15.69
N LEU A 124 -11.11 -11.69 -14.38
CA LEU A 124 -11.90 -12.38 -13.37
C LEU A 124 -13.41 -12.21 -13.62
N LEU A 125 -13.85 -10.99 -13.91
CA LEU A 125 -15.25 -10.69 -14.23
C LEU A 125 -15.69 -11.39 -15.53
N ALA A 126 -14.84 -11.40 -16.56
CA ALA A 126 -15.14 -12.05 -17.84
C ALA A 126 -15.30 -13.58 -17.72
N VAL A 127 -14.64 -14.21 -16.75
CA VAL A 127 -14.79 -15.67 -16.51
C VAL A 127 -15.94 -16.00 -15.57
N ALA A 128 -16.51 -15.03 -14.86
CA ALA A 128 -17.59 -15.27 -13.89
C ALA A 128 -18.77 -16.07 -14.46
N PRO A 129 -19.28 -15.81 -15.68
CA PRO A 129 -20.37 -16.60 -16.27
C PRO A 129 -20.03 -18.08 -16.54
N LYS A 130 -18.73 -18.43 -16.58
CA LYS A 130 -18.24 -19.80 -16.81
C LYS A 130 -18.23 -20.63 -15.52
N LEU A 131 -18.50 -20.02 -14.37
CA LEU A 131 -18.47 -20.68 -13.06
C LEU A 131 -19.87 -21.19 -12.72
N ARG A 132 -20.01 -22.51 -12.59
CA ARG A 132 -21.30 -23.17 -12.30
C ARG A 132 -21.58 -23.37 -10.80
N ALA A 133 -20.63 -23.00 -9.93
CA ALA A 133 -20.73 -23.24 -8.51
C ALA A 133 -21.69 -22.26 -7.83
N ARG A 134 -22.63 -22.78 -7.03
CA ARG A 134 -23.48 -21.96 -6.16
C ARG A 134 -22.57 -21.23 -5.15
N GLY A 135 -22.63 -19.89 -5.11
CA GLY A 135 -21.75 -19.07 -4.27
C GLY A 135 -20.45 -18.59 -4.93
N ALA A 136 -20.21 -18.88 -6.22
CA ALA A 136 -19.03 -18.35 -6.92
C ALA A 136 -18.93 -16.81 -6.89
N CYS A 137 -20.08 -16.13 -6.90
CA CYS A 137 -20.15 -14.67 -6.78
C CYS A 137 -19.54 -14.16 -5.47
N ASP A 138 -19.71 -14.89 -4.35
CA ASP A 138 -19.13 -14.50 -3.06
C ASP A 138 -17.59 -14.52 -3.12
N VAL A 139 -17.03 -15.53 -3.80
CA VAL A 139 -15.58 -15.66 -3.97
C VAL A 139 -15.03 -14.61 -4.94
N ILE A 140 -15.75 -14.30 -6.02
CA ILE A 140 -15.38 -13.21 -6.93
C ILE A 140 -15.40 -11.87 -6.19
N PHE A 141 -16.44 -11.62 -5.39
CA PHE A 141 -16.54 -10.40 -4.59
C PHE A 141 -15.34 -10.26 -3.64
N LEU A 142 -14.97 -11.34 -2.93
CA LEU A 142 -13.79 -11.33 -2.05
C LEU A 142 -12.49 -11.09 -2.83
N LEU A 143 -12.29 -11.75 -3.98
CA LEU A 143 -11.09 -11.57 -4.81
C LEU A 143 -10.94 -10.14 -5.36
N LEU A 144 -12.03 -9.39 -5.47
CA LEU A 144 -12.01 -7.99 -5.90
C LEU A 144 -11.80 -7.00 -4.74
N ASN A 145 -12.02 -7.43 -3.49
CA ASN A 145 -11.97 -6.56 -2.31
C ASN A 145 -10.79 -6.86 -1.37
N GLU A 146 -10.22 -8.06 -1.44
CA GLU A 146 -9.14 -8.51 -0.57
C GLU A 146 -7.86 -8.78 -1.37
N ASP A 147 -6.71 -8.41 -0.80
CA ASP A 147 -5.39 -8.64 -1.42
C ASP A 147 -5.09 -10.14 -1.63
N ALA A 148 -5.61 -10.97 -0.73
CA ALA A 148 -5.44 -12.42 -0.76
C ALA A 148 -6.63 -13.13 -0.12
N VAL A 149 -7.12 -14.17 -0.78
CA VAL A 149 -8.22 -15.02 -0.33
C VAL A 149 -7.70 -16.43 -0.06
N ALA A 150 -8.07 -16.98 1.09
CA ALA A 150 -7.69 -18.35 1.44
C ALA A 150 -8.39 -19.38 0.54
N GLY A 151 -7.62 -20.30 -0.05
CA GLY A 151 -8.14 -21.42 -0.83
C GLY A 151 -8.94 -22.44 -0.02
N SER A 152 -8.89 -22.32 1.31
CA SER A 152 -9.67 -23.11 2.27
C SER A 152 -10.85 -22.35 2.84
N LEU A 153 -11.18 -21.16 2.33
CA LEU A 153 -12.37 -20.40 2.70
C LEU A 153 -13.61 -21.32 2.63
N THR A 154 -14.53 -21.11 3.56
CA THR A 154 -15.85 -21.72 3.53
C THR A 154 -16.89 -20.62 3.68
N THR A 155 -17.94 -20.66 2.86
CA THR A 155 -19.09 -19.76 3.00
C THR A 155 -20.34 -20.59 3.28
N LYS A 156 -21.45 -19.93 3.61
CA LYS A 156 -22.75 -20.60 3.79
C LYS A 156 -23.15 -21.45 2.57
N ASN A 157 -22.71 -21.03 1.37
CA ASN A 157 -23.07 -21.66 0.09
C ASN A 157 -21.95 -22.52 -0.51
N LEU A 158 -20.73 -22.48 0.04
CA LEU A 158 -19.56 -23.18 -0.49
C LEU A 158 -18.81 -23.94 0.60
N SER A 159 -18.80 -25.27 0.46
CA SER A 159 -17.95 -26.14 1.27
C SER A 159 -16.47 -25.99 0.87
N ARG A 160 -15.55 -26.39 1.77
CA ARG A 160 -14.11 -26.37 1.51
C ARG A 160 -13.70 -27.09 0.22
N PHE A 161 -14.41 -28.17 -0.14
CA PHE A 161 -14.14 -28.94 -1.36
C PHE A 161 -14.64 -28.22 -2.62
N ALA A 162 -15.79 -27.55 -2.52
CA ALA A 162 -16.34 -26.74 -3.61
C ALA A 162 -15.45 -25.52 -3.89
N VAL A 163 -14.96 -24.84 -2.84
CA VAL A 163 -14.01 -23.72 -2.96
C VAL A 163 -12.70 -24.16 -3.61
N ARG A 164 -12.15 -25.30 -3.19
CA ARG A 164 -10.93 -25.84 -3.80
C ARG A 164 -11.10 -26.07 -5.31
N ARG A 165 -12.18 -26.75 -5.73
CA ARG A 165 -12.48 -26.97 -7.15
C ARG A 165 -12.73 -25.65 -7.91
N LEU A 166 -13.35 -24.68 -7.25
CA LEU A 166 -13.57 -23.35 -7.82
C LEU A 166 -12.24 -22.63 -8.08
N PHE A 167 -11.31 -22.61 -7.13
CA PHE A 167 -9.98 -22.04 -7.31
C PHE A 167 -9.16 -22.79 -8.36
N GLU A 168 -9.20 -24.13 -8.38
CA GLU A 168 -8.58 -24.93 -9.44
C GLU A 168 -9.14 -24.52 -10.83
N ARG A 169 -10.46 -24.31 -10.94
CA ARG A 169 -11.08 -23.83 -12.17
C ARG A 169 -10.67 -22.41 -12.54
N LEU A 170 -10.61 -21.48 -11.57
CA LEU A 170 -10.17 -20.11 -11.79
C LEU A 170 -8.71 -20.05 -12.25
N GLN A 171 -7.84 -20.91 -11.71
CA GLN A 171 -6.45 -21.04 -12.17
C GLN A 171 -6.35 -21.58 -13.60
N GLN A 172 -7.14 -22.60 -13.94
CA GLN A 172 -7.20 -23.12 -15.32
C GLN A 172 -7.68 -22.07 -16.33
N LEU A 173 -8.52 -21.14 -15.87
CA LEU A 173 -8.99 -19.99 -16.66
C LEU A 173 -8.04 -18.78 -16.53
N GLU A 174 -6.92 -18.94 -15.83
CA GLU A 174 -5.90 -17.93 -15.57
C GLU A 174 -6.46 -16.62 -14.99
N ALA A 175 -7.55 -16.71 -14.24
CA ALA A 175 -8.25 -15.57 -13.65
C ALA A 175 -7.73 -15.20 -12.25
N VAL A 176 -6.99 -16.11 -11.62
CA VAL A 176 -6.34 -15.92 -10.31
C VAL A 176 -4.98 -16.60 -10.31
N ARG A 177 -4.08 -16.11 -9.46
CA ARG A 177 -2.79 -16.75 -9.18
C ARG A 177 -2.74 -17.25 -7.74
N GLU A 178 -1.88 -18.24 -7.53
CA GLU A 178 -1.53 -18.64 -6.17
C GLU A 178 -0.34 -17.82 -5.68
N LEU A 179 -0.40 -17.37 -4.43
CA LEU A 179 0.50 -16.37 -3.86
C LEU A 179 1.48 -16.94 -2.82
N SER A 180 1.17 -18.07 -2.21
CA SER A 180 1.94 -18.60 -1.08
C SER A 180 3.10 -19.52 -1.48
N GLY A 181 3.12 -20.06 -2.70
CA GLY A 181 4.16 -21.00 -3.17
C GLY A 181 4.16 -22.32 -2.41
N ARG A 182 3.05 -22.68 -1.74
CA ARG A 182 2.96 -23.85 -0.86
C ARG A 182 1.95 -24.88 -1.38
N THR A 183 2.12 -26.12 -0.96
CA THR A 183 1.20 -27.22 -1.30
C THR A 183 -0.07 -27.23 -0.44
N SER A 184 -0.05 -26.61 0.74
CA SER A 184 -1.17 -26.47 1.68
C SER A 184 -1.34 -25.02 2.14
N PHE A 185 -2.52 -24.69 2.69
CA PHE A 185 -2.89 -23.33 3.14
C PHE A 185 -2.65 -22.25 2.07
N ARG A 186 -3.04 -22.57 0.83
CA ARG A 186 -2.80 -21.74 -0.34
C ARG A 186 -3.60 -20.44 -0.25
N LEU A 187 -2.93 -19.32 -0.56
CA LEU A 187 -3.56 -18.02 -0.75
C LEU A 187 -3.67 -17.71 -2.24
N PHE A 188 -4.79 -17.15 -2.65
CA PHE A 188 -5.09 -16.80 -4.02
C PHE A 188 -5.37 -15.31 -4.12
N GLY A 189 -5.00 -14.70 -5.24
CA GLY A 189 -5.33 -13.30 -5.51
C GLY A 189 -5.23 -13.03 -6.99
N LEU A 190 -5.39 -11.75 -7.33
CA LEU A 190 -5.29 -11.28 -8.71
C LEU A 190 -3.84 -11.34 -9.19
#